data_AF-A0A2K3LCD9-F1
#
_entry.id   AF-A0A2K3LCD9-F1
#
_cell.length_a   1.000
_cell.length_b   1.000
_cell.length_c   1.000
_cell.angle_alpha   90.00
_cell.angle_beta   90.00
_cell.angle_gamma   90.00
#
_symmetry.space_group_name_H-M   'P 1'
#
loop_
_entity.id
_entity.type
_entity.pdbx_description
1 polymer ?
#
loop_
_entity_poly.entity_id
_entity_poly.type
_entity_poly.pdbx_seq_one_letter_code
_entity_poly.pdbx_strand_id
1 'polypeptide(L)'
;MQESADNVSPDSTSPSKDALLEEACKKYDEATRLCPTLHDAYYNWAIAISDRAKMRGRTKEAEELWKQATGNYVKAVQLNWNSPQALNNWGLALQ
;
A
#
# COMPACT_ATOMS: atom_id res chain seq x y z
N MET A 1 45.35 -13.43 -25.98
CA MET A 1 44.00 -13.08 -26.45
C MET A 1 43.18 -12.69 -25.24
N GLN A 2 42.54 -11.54 -25.37
CA GLN A 2 41.96 -10.69 -24.35
C GLN A 2 40.60 -11.23 -23.86
N GLU A 3 40.31 -10.99 -22.58
CA GLU A 3 39.00 -10.87 -21.92
C GLU A 3 38.09 -12.11 -21.78
N SER A 4 38.14 -12.67 -20.58
CA SER A 4 37.02 -13.36 -19.94
C SER A 4 35.86 -12.38 -19.80
N ALA A 5 34.81 -12.56 -20.61
CA ALA A 5 33.55 -11.89 -20.40
C ALA A 5 32.85 -12.54 -19.19
N ASP A 6 32.88 -11.85 -18.05
CA ASP A 6 31.96 -12.07 -16.95
C ASP A 6 30.53 -11.92 -17.47
N ASN A 7 29.85 -13.05 -17.60
CA ASN A 7 28.46 -13.14 -18.02
C ASN A 7 27.60 -12.79 -16.80
N VAL A 8 27.42 -11.50 -16.55
CA VAL A 8 26.47 -11.00 -15.55
C VAL A 8 25.06 -11.31 -16.06
N SER A 9 24.42 -12.29 -15.44
CA SER A 9 22.99 -12.58 -15.63
C SER A 9 22.16 -11.30 -15.46
N PRO A 10 21.25 -10.96 -16.39
CA PRO A 10 20.54 -9.68 -16.36
C PRO A 10 19.37 -9.60 -15.37
N ASP A 11 19.19 -10.55 -14.45
CA ASP A 11 17.95 -10.70 -13.68
C ASP A 11 18.07 -10.41 -12.17
N SER A 12 18.88 -9.41 -11.82
CA SER A 12 18.84 -8.77 -10.50
C SER A 12 18.14 -7.41 -10.56
N THR A 13 17.03 -7.32 -11.31
CA THR A 13 16.19 -6.13 -11.23
C THR A 13 15.39 -6.20 -9.92
N SER A 14 15.82 -5.40 -8.95
CA SER A 14 15.06 -5.23 -7.71
C SER A 14 13.64 -4.76 -8.07
N PRO A 15 12.58 -5.35 -7.45
CA PRO A 15 11.21 -4.98 -7.77
C PRO A 15 10.99 -3.49 -7.54
N SER A 16 10.23 -2.86 -8.43
CA SER A 16 9.91 -1.44 -8.31
C SER A 16 9.14 -1.17 -7.01
N LYS A 17 9.21 0.05 -6.50
CA LYS A 17 8.44 0.45 -5.31
C LYS A 17 6.94 0.20 -5.50
N ASP A 18 6.41 0.42 -6.70
CA ASP A 18 5.00 0.16 -7.02
C ASP A 18 4.67 -1.35 -6.97
N ALA A 19 5.53 -2.21 -7.49
CA ALA A 19 5.35 -3.66 -7.41
C ALA A 19 5.34 -4.16 -5.96
N LEU A 20 6.26 -3.63 -5.12
CA LEU A 20 6.29 -3.96 -3.69
C LEU A 20 5.03 -3.49 -2.96
N LEU A 21 4.53 -2.30 -3.26
CA LEU A 21 3.30 -1.78 -2.66
C LEU A 21 2.06 -2.55 -3.13
N GLU A 22 2.02 -2.97 -4.38
CA GLU A 22 0.94 -3.82 -4.90
C GLU A 22 0.93 -5.19 -4.20
N GLU A 23 2.09 -5.81 -4.03
CA GLU A 23 2.20 -7.07 -3.30
C GLU A 23 1.79 -6.91 -1.83
N ALA A 24 2.21 -5.81 -1.18
CA ALA A 24 1.76 -5.49 0.17
C ALA A 24 0.23 -5.36 0.24
N CYS A 25 -0.40 -4.69 -0.73
CA CYS A 25 -1.86 -4.60 -0.82
C CYS A 25 -2.52 -5.99 -0.88
N LYS A 26 -1.99 -6.92 -1.68
CA LYS A 26 -2.50 -8.30 -1.78
C LYS A 26 -2.41 -9.04 -0.45
N LYS A 27 -1.28 -8.89 0.27
CA LYS A 27 -1.08 -9.51 1.59
C LYS A 27 -2.01 -8.96 2.64
N TYR A 28 -2.26 -7.64 2.65
CA TYR A 28 -3.20 -7.06 3.60
C TYR A 28 -4.65 -7.43 3.28
N ASP A 29 -5.02 -7.45 2.00
CA ASP A 29 -6.33 -7.95 1.55
C ASP A 29 -6.56 -9.40 2.00
N GLU A 30 -5.57 -10.29 1.81
CA GLU A 30 -5.61 -11.66 2.34
C GLU A 30 -5.74 -11.71 3.86
N ALA A 31 -4.97 -10.90 4.59
CA ALA A 31 -5.07 -10.81 6.04
C ALA A 31 -6.46 -10.37 6.50
N THR A 32 -7.12 -9.44 5.77
CA THR A 32 -8.48 -9.00 6.08
C THR A 32 -9.53 -10.07 5.80
N ARG A 33 -9.31 -10.95 4.81
CA ARG A 33 -10.17 -12.12 4.58
C ARG A 33 -10.03 -13.16 5.69
N LEU A 34 -8.82 -13.39 6.16
CA LEU A 34 -8.53 -14.35 7.24
C LEU A 34 -9.00 -13.84 8.61
N CYS A 35 -8.84 -12.53 8.87
CA CYS A 35 -9.27 -11.87 10.09
C CYS A 35 -9.93 -10.52 9.78
N PRO A 36 -11.25 -10.49 9.54
CA PRO A 36 -11.98 -9.26 9.18
C PRO A 36 -12.04 -8.19 10.27
N THR A 37 -11.56 -8.50 11.47
CA THR A 37 -11.48 -7.57 12.61
C THR A 37 -10.05 -7.08 12.87
N LEU A 38 -9.06 -7.49 12.06
CA LEU A 38 -7.68 -7.05 12.17
C LEU A 38 -7.52 -5.62 11.64
N HIS A 39 -7.77 -4.64 12.51
CA HIS A 39 -7.69 -3.23 12.16
C HIS A 39 -6.32 -2.80 11.61
N ASP A 40 -5.22 -3.38 12.12
CA ASP A 40 -3.86 -3.11 11.64
C ASP A 40 -3.68 -3.47 10.15
N ALA A 41 -4.33 -4.53 9.68
CA ALA A 41 -4.27 -4.91 8.27
C ALA A 41 -4.98 -3.87 7.39
N TYR A 42 -6.18 -3.42 7.78
CA TYR A 42 -6.86 -2.33 7.08
C TYR A 42 -6.08 -1.02 7.09
N TYR A 43 -5.49 -0.65 8.23
CA TYR A 43 -4.70 0.57 8.36
C TYR A 43 -3.44 0.55 7.48
N ASN A 44 -2.66 -0.54 7.53
CA ASN A 44 -1.46 -0.67 6.71
C ASN A 44 -1.80 -0.81 5.21
N TRP A 45 -2.92 -1.45 4.88
CA TRP A 45 -3.42 -1.48 3.50
C TRP A 45 -3.72 -0.09 2.97
N ALA A 46 -4.41 0.74 3.77
CA ALA A 46 -4.71 2.12 3.42
C ALA A 46 -3.43 2.96 3.19
N ILE A 47 -2.40 2.77 4.01
CA ILE A 47 -1.08 3.40 3.80
C ILE A 47 -0.47 2.97 2.46
N ALA A 48 -0.45 1.66 2.16
CA ALA A 48 0.12 1.16 0.92
C ALA A 48 -0.61 1.71 -0.32
N ILE A 49 -1.94 1.76 -0.29
CA ILE A 49 -2.74 2.35 -1.36
C ILE A 49 -2.46 3.86 -1.47
N SER A 50 -2.37 4.58 -0.35
CA SER A 50 -2.06 6.02 -0.33
C SER A 50 -0.70 6.31 -0.96
N ASP A 51 0.31 5.49 -0.69
CA ASP A 51 1.63 5.66 -1.29
C ASP A 51 1.62 5.35 -2.79
N ARG A 52 0.79 4.41 -3.25
CA ARG A 52 0.52 4.22 -4.69
C ARG A 52 -0.15 5.43 -5.32
N ALA A 53 -1.15 6.00 -4.65
CA ALA A 53 -1.81 7.22 -5.12
C ALA A 53 -0.84 8.40 -5.26
N LYS A 54 0.05 8.60 -4.27
CA LYS A 54 1.10 9.63 -4.32
C LYS A 54 2.03 9.46 -5.53
N MET A 55 2.44 8.24 -5.85
CA MET A 55 3.29 7.97 -7.02
C MET A 55 2.59 8.28 -8.35
N ARG A 56 1.26 8.19 -8.39
CA ARG A 56 0.44 8.53 -9.57
C ARG A 56 0.11 10.02 -9.68
N GLY A 57 0.44 10.84 -8.68
CA GLY A 57 0.29 12.29 -8.71
C GLY A 57 -1.17 12.76 -8.84
N ARG A 58 -1.43 13.74 -9.72
CA ARG A 58 -2.76 14.33 -9.95
C ARG A 58 -3.45 13.67 -11.13
N THR A 59 -3.76 12.38 -11.01
CA THR A 59 -4.44 11.58 -12.03
C THR A 59 -5.74 11.00 -11.50
N LYS A 60 -6.67 10.63 -12.40
CA LYS A 60 -7.91 9.94 -12.03
C LYS A 60 -7.64 8.60 -11.31
N GLU A 61 -6.54 7.93 -11.67
CA GLU A 61 -6.11 6.71 -10.98
C GLU A 61 -5.73 7.01 -9.52
N ALA A 62 -4.98 8.09 -9.28
CA ALA A 62 -4.66 8.51 -7.92
C ALA A 62 -5.93 8.80 -7.09
N GLU A 63 -6.91 9.51 -7.67
CA GLU A 63 -8.19 9.80 -6.99
C GLU A 63 -8.94 8.52 -6.60
N GLU A 64 -8.95 7.50 -7.44
CA GLU A 64 -9.59 6.22 -7.14
C GLU A 64 -8.85 5.46 -6.05
N LEU A 65 -7.51 5.46 -6.08
CA LEU A 65 -6.69 4.90 -5.00
C LEU A 65 -6.94 5.64 -3.67
N TRP A 66 -7.06 6.97 -3.68
CA TRP A 66 -7.38 7.73 -2.48
C TRP A 66 -8.75 7.35 -1.87
N LYS A 67 -9.77 7.13 -2.70
CA LYS A 67 -11.07 6.64 -2.23
C LYS A 67 -10.97 5.25 -1.60
N GLN A 68 -10.22 4.34 -2.21
CA GLN A 68 -10.01 3.00 -1.66
C GLN A 68 -9.25 3.04 -0.33
N ALA A 69 -8.17 3.85 -0.25
CA ALA A 69 -7.43 4.06 0.99
C ALA A 69 -8.33 4.60 2.10
N THR A 70 -9.19 5.58 1.78
CA THR A 70 -10.15 6.16 2.72
C THR A 70 -11.11 5.10 3.26
N GLY A 71 -11.65 4.24 2.40
CA GLY A 71 -12.53 3.13 2.82
C GLY A 71 -11.85 2.19 3.83
N ASN A 72 -10.58 1.87 3.59
CA ASN A 72 -9.79 1.04 4.50
C ASN A 72 -9.45 1.76 5.81
N TYR A 73 -9.14 3.06 5.80
CA TYR A 73 -8.97 3.83 7.03
C TYR A 73 -10.24 3.88 7.86
N VAL A 74 -11.41 4.12 7.23
CA VAL A 74 -12.71 4.09 7.91
C VAL A 74 -12.95 2.74 8.56
N LYS A 75 -12.66 1.64 7.84
CA LYS A 75 -12.83 0.29 8.39
C LYS A 75 -11.88 0.04 9.58
N ALA A 76 -10.63 0.47 9.50
CA ALA A 76 -9.67 0.36 10.59
C ALA A 76 -10.14 1.12 11.84
N VAL A 77 -10.62 2.36 11.68
CA VAL A 77 -11.16 3.18 12.78
C VAL A 77 -12.42 2.54 13.39
N GLN A 78 -13.33 2.00 12.56
CA GLN A 78 -14.53 1.31 13.06
C GLN A 78 -14.19 0.08 13.90
N LEU A 79 -13.12 -0.64 13.54
CA LEU A 79 -12.67 -1.84 14.24
C LEU A 79 -11.88 -1.52 15.51
N ASN A 80 -11.15 -0.40 15.53
CA ASN A 80 -10.43 0.07 16.71
C ASN A 80 -10.48 1.60 16.83
N TRP A 81 -11.59 2.09 17.39
CA TRP A 81 -11.84 3.53 17.62
C TRP A 81 -10.82 4.17 18.57
N ASN A 82 -10.05 3.37 19.30
CA ASN A 82 -9.09 3.82 20.31
C ASN A 82 -7.66 4.01 19.78
N SER A 83 -7.48 4.17 18.46
CA SER A 83 -6.18 4.48 17.84
C SER A 83 -6.14 5.93 17.33
N PRO A 84 -5.54 6.87 18.08
CA PRO A 84 -5.36 8.26 17.66
C PRO A 84 -4.67 8.40 16.29
N GLN A 85 -3.76 7.48 15.96
CA GLN A 85 -3.05 7.43 14.68
C GLN A 85 -4.00 7.14 13.50
N ALA A 86 -5.00 6.28 13.70
CA ALA A 86 -5.98 5.96 12.67
C ALA A 86 -6.88 7.16 12.36
N LEU A 87 -7.32 7.90 13.39
CA LEU A 87 -8.10 9.13 13.23
C LEU A 87 -7.30 10.24 12.53
N ASN A 88 -6.03 10.44 12.90
CA ASN A 88 -5.16 11.42 12.26
C ASN A 88 -4.98 11.14 10.76
N ASN A 89 -4.71 9.89 10.40
CA ASN A 89 -4.50 9.52 8.99
C ASN A 89 -5.78 9.54 8.17
N TRP A 90 -6.93 9.22 8.79
CA TRP A 90 -8.22 9.41 8.13
C TRP A 90 -8.51 10.88 7.83
N GLY A 91 -8.20 11.79 8.75
CA GLY A 91 -8.30 13.23 8.52
C GLY A 91 -7.43 13.71 7.35
N LEU A 92 -6.20 13.22 7.25
CA LEU A 92 -5.30 13.54 6.14
C LEU A 92 -5.78 13.01 4.79
N ALA A 93 -6.46 11.87 4.76
CA ALA A 93 -6.98 11.28 3.53
C ALA A 93 -8.20 12.04 2.97
N LEU A 94 -8.90 12.83 3.80
CA LEU A 94 -10.08 13.60 3.42
C LEU A 94 -9.79 15.03 2.93
N GLN A 95 -8.53 15.48 3.01
CA GLN A 95 -8.08 16.82 2.62
C GLN A 95 -7.65 16.88 1.15
#